data_AF-A0A7K8LLL0-F1
#
_entry.id   AF-A0A7K8LLL0-F1
#
_cell.length_a   1.000
_cell.length_b   1.000
_cell.length_c   1.000
_cell.angle_alpha   90.00
_cell.angle_beta   90.00
_cell.angle_gamma   90.00
#
_symmetry.space_group_name_H-M   'P 1'
#
loop_
_entity.id
_entity.type
_entity.pdbx_description
1 polymer ?
#
loop_
_entity_poly.entity_id
_entity_poly.type
_entity_poly.pdbx_seq_one_letter_code
_entity_poly.pdbx_strand_id
1 'polypeptide(L)' 'IDVYQAWCGPCKAVVNLFRKLKNEFDEDDVLHFAVAEADSIRTLQPFRNKCEPVFLF' A
#
# COMPACT_ATOMS: atom_id res chain seq x y z
N ILE A 1 6.43 -1.68 -0.73
CA ILE A 1 5.44 -1.23 0.29
C ILE A 1 4.44 -0.30 -0.39
N ASP A 2 3.15 -0.63 -0.36
CA ASP A 2 2.06 0.24 -0.83
C ASP A 2 1.55 1.11 0.33
N VAL A 3 1.67 2.43 0.20
CA VAL A 3 1.23 3.40 1.19
C VAL A 3 -0.12 3.98 0.76
N TYR A 4 -1.15 3.79 1.60
CA TYR A 4 -2.50 4.23 1.33
C TYR A 4 -3.07 5.11 2.45
N GLN A 5 -4.18 5.80 2.17
CA GLN A 5 -4.94 6.57 3.15
C GLN A 5 -6.35 5.99 3.27
N ALA A 6 -6.82 5.77 4.50
CA ALA A 6 -8.10 5.10 4.74
C ALA A 6 -9.32 5.91 4.27
N TRP A 7 -9.19 7.22 4.13
CA TRP A 7 -10.25 8.10 3.60
C TRP A 7 -10.20 8.25 2.07
N CYS A 8 -9.09 7.88 1.42
CA CYS A 8 -8.94 7.94 -0.02
C CYS A 8 -9.67 6.76 -0.69
N GLY A 9 -10.79 7.03 -1.36
CA GLY A 9 -11.58 6.03 -2.09
C GLY A 9 -10.77 5.25 -3.13
N PRO A 10 -10.06 5.92 -4.07
CA PRO A 10 -9.24 5.26 -5.09
C PRO A 10 -8.14 4.36 -4.50
N CYS A 11 -7.54 4.78 -3.39
CA CYS A 11 -6.46 4.05 -2.74
C CYS A 11 -6.90 2.66 -2.23
N LYS A 12 -8.17 2.51 -1.79
CA LYS A 12 -8.71 1.22 -1.34
C LYS A 12 -8.78 0.17 -2.44
N ALA A 13 -9.03 0.57 -3.68
CA ALA A 13 -9.06 -0.34 -4.81
C ALA A 13 -7.66 -0.94 -5.07
N VAL A 14 -6.62 -0.13 -4.93
CA VAL A 14 -5.22 -0.54 -5.12
C VAL A 14 -4.77 -1.50 -4.03
N VAL A 15 -5.16 -1.28 -2.77
CA VAL A 15 -4.88 -2.21 -1.66
C VAL A 15 -5.41 -3.62 -1.96
N ASN A 16 -6.62 -3.74 -2.53
CA ASN A 16 -7.19 -5.03 -2.90
C ASN A 16 -6.42 -5.70 -4.05
N LEU A 17 -6.01 -4.93 -5.06
CA LEU A 17 -5.16 -5.42 -6.13
C LEU A 17 -3.82 -5.92 -5.59
N PHE A 18 -3.18 -5.15 -4.71
CA PHE A 18 -1.90 -5.53 -4.10
C PHE A 18 -1.99 -6.81 -3.28
N ARG A 19 -3.10 -7.01 -2.55
CA ARG A 19 -3.36 -8.25 -1.84
C ARG A 19 -3.50 -9.45 -2.78
N LYS A 20 -4.16 -9.26 -3.92
CA LYS A 20 -4.29 -10.31 -4.94
C LYS A 20 -2.92 -10.68 -5.52
N LEU A 21 -2.12 -9.67 -5.90
CA LEU A 21 -0.77 -9.87 -6.40
C LEU A 21 0.11 -10.58 -5.36
N LYS A 22 0.07 -10.13 -4.10
CA LYS A 22 0.78 -10.82 -3.01
C LYS A 22 0.47 -12.32 -3.00
N ASN A 23 -0.80 -12.68 -3.04
CA ASN A 23 -1.20 -14.09 -2.99
C ASN A 23 -0.76 -14.88 -4.24
N GLU A 24 -0.70 -14.25 -5.41
CA GLU A 24 -0.24 -14.89 -6.66
C GLU A 24 1.27 -15.11 -6.69
N PHE A 25 2.05 -14.24 -6.03
CA PHE A 25 3.51 -14.26 -6.04
C PHE A 25 4.13 -14.71 -4.70
N ASP A 26 3.32 -15.17 -3.74
CA ASP A 26 3.77 -15.58 -2.40
C ASP A 26 4.62 -16.87 -2.45
N GLU A 27 4.41 -17.72 -3.46
CA GLU A 27 5.06 -19.05 -3.55
C GLU A 27 6.56 -19.00 -3.84
N ASP A 28 7.04 -17.98 -4.56
CA ASP A 28 8.44 -17.92 -5.01
C ASP A 28 9.35 -17.11 -4.06
N ASP A 29 8.79 -16.48 -3.01
CA ASP A 29 9.48 -15.63 -2.01
C ASP A 29 10.38 -14.52 -2.62
N VAL A 30 10.13 -14.18 -3.90
CA VAL A 30 10.93 -13.19 -4.67
C VAL A 30 10.56 -11.76 -4.28
N LEU A 31 9.33 -11.53 -3.81
CA LEU A 31 8.81 -10.21 -3.49
C LEU A 31 8.06 -10.18 -2.17
N HIS A 32 8.52 -9.35 -1.24
CA HIS A 32 7.81 -9.08 0.00
C HIS A 32 6.83 -7.91 -0.17
N PHE A 33 5.55 -8.25 -0.23
CA PHE A 33 4.47 -7.26 -0.29
C PHE A 33 4.04 -6.83 1.12
N ALA A 34 4.02 -5.52 1.35
CA ALA A 34 3.52 -4.90 2.56
C ALA A 34 2.68 -3.68 2.21
N VAL A 35 1.66 -3.45 3.02
CA VAL A 35 0.72 -2.33 2.88
C VAL A 35 0.77 -1.50 4.16
N ALA A 36 0.79 -0.18 4.04
CA ALA A 36 0.98 0.74 5.14
C ALA A 36 -0.03 1.90 5.08
N GLU A 37 -0.75 2.13 6.17
CA GLU A 37 -1.64 3.29 6.28
C GLU A 37 -0.84 4.53 6.69
N ALA A 38 -0.83 5.55 5.84
CA ALA A 38 -0.03 6.75 6.04
C ALA A 38 -0.37 7.50 7.34
N ASP A 39 -1.64 7.51 7.72
CA ASP A 39 -2.14 8.23 8.90
C ASP A 39 -1.76 7.53 10.22
N SER A 40 -1.60 6.21 10.20
CA SER A 40 -1.23 5.39 11.36
C SER A 40 0.29 5.37 11.64
N ILE A 41 1.13 5.76 10.67
CA ILE A 41 2.60 5.66 10.78
C ILE A 41 3.24 7.05 10.72
N ARG A 42 3.99 7.43 11.77
CA ARG A 42 4.61 8.77 11.87
C ARG A 42 5.68 9.01 10.80
N THR A 43 6.45 7.99 10.44
CA THR A 43 7.49 8.10 9.41
C THR A 43 6.92 8.27 8.00
N LEU A 44 5.65 7.94 7.78
CA LEU A 44 4.95 8.12 6.50
C LEU A 44 4.21 9.46 6.39
N GLN A 45 4.42 10.38 7.34
CA GLN A 45 3.89 11.74 7.29
C GLN A 45 4.12 12.46 5.94
N PRO A 46 5.29 12.34 5.28
CA PRO A 46 5.51 12.98 3.97
C PRO A 46 4.55 12.52 2.86
N PHE A 47 3.90 11.37 3.03
CA PHE A 47 2.99 10.77 2.05
C PHE A 47 1.50 10.97 2.38
N ARG A 48 1.18 11.71 3.45
CA ARG A 48 -0.20 12.04 3.85
C ARG A 48 -0.81 13.12 2.96
N ASN A 49 -2.14 13.26 3.04
CA ASN A 49 -2.93 14.29 2.35
C ASN A 49 -2.85 14.25 0.82
N LYS A 50 -2.52 13.09 0.25
CA LYS A 50 -2.53 12.83 -1.18
C LYS A 50 -3.61 11.82 -1.54
N CYS A 51 -4.44 12.13 -2.54
CA CYS A 51 -5.48 11.23 -3.03
C CYS A 51 -4.95 10.26 -4.09
N GLU A 52 -3.75 9.72 -3.87
CA GLU A 52 -3.06 8.77 -4.75
C GLU A 52 -2.28 7.76 -3.90
N PRO A 53 -2.22 6.48 -4.32
CA PRO A 53 -1.37 5.48 -3.66
C PRO A 53 0.11 5.78 -3.93
N VAL A 54 0.98 5.46 -2.97
CA VAL A 54 2.43 5.63 -3.10
C VAL A 54 3.14 4.30 -2.97
N PHE A 55 3.88 3.91 -4.00
CA PHE A 55 4.69 2.69 -3.99
C PHE A 55 6.13 3.01 -3.60
N LEU A 56 6.59 2.41 -2.51
CA LEU A 56 7.98 2.45 -2.06
C LEU A 56 8.62 1.10 -2.39
N PHE A 57 9.69 1.09 -3.19
CA PHE A 57 10.45 -0.11 -3.57
C PHE A 57 11.68 -0.27 -2.68
#